data_AF-A0A344TUA0-F1
#
_entry.id   AF-A0A344TUA0-F1
#
_cell.length_a   1.000
_cell.length_b   1.000
_cell.length_c   1.000
_cell.angle_alpha   90.00
_cell.angle_beta   90.00
_cell.angle_gamma   90.00
#
_symmetry.space_group_name_H-M   'P 1'
#
loop_
_entity.id
_entity.type
_entity.pdbx_description
1 polymer ?
#
loop_
_entity_poly.entity_id
_entity_poly.type
_entity_poly.pdbx_seq_one_letter_code
_entity_poly.pdbx_strand_id
1 'polypeptide(L)'
;MTDKPRARAPQAALTDAQKLELDRAKKAADDAVAHFRETAGRIAVDLGRGGAPAVARHMEWTPQYASTLAAAYKAKQAAKGSETEEVAA
;
A
#
# COMPACT_ATOMS: atom_id res chain seq x y z
N MET A 1 40.91 -34.82 -27.86
CA MET A 1 39.94 -33.75 -27.60
C MET A 1 39.58 -33.81 -26.13
N THR A 2 40.10 -32.89 -25.32
CA THR A 2 39.85 -32.87 -23.88
C THR A 2 38.97 -31.66 -23.58
N ASP A 3 37.67 -31.88 -23.52
CA ASP A 3 36.73 -30.86 -23.04
C ASP A 3 36.99 -30.62 -21.55
N LYS A 4 37.51 -29.44 -21.22
CA LYS A 4 37.63 -29.01 -19.82
C LYS A 4 36.22 -28.67 -19.31
N PRO A 5 35.80 -29.19 -18.15
CA PRO A 5 34.51 -28.80 -17.56
C PRO A 5 34.56 -27.30 -17.27
N ARG A 6 33.71 -26.55 -17.98
CA ARG A 6 33.57 -25.10 -17.80
C ARG A 6 32.96 -24.88 -16.41
N ALA A 7 33.76 -24.44 -15.45
CA ALA A 7 33.30 -24.12 -14.11
C ALA A 7 32.12 -23.14 -14.21
N ARG A 8 30.97 -23.52 -13.65
CA ARG A 8 29.77 -22.68 -13.65
C ARG A 8 30.10 -21.42 -12.85
N ALA A 9 29.91 -20.24 -13.44
CA ALA A 9 30.14 -18.99 -12.72
C ALA A 9 29.27 -18.96 -11.44
N PRO A 10 29.80 -18.47 -10.30
CA PRO A 10 29.02 -18.37 -9.07
C PRO A 10 27.79 -17.50 -9.30
N GLN A 11 26.68 -17.88 -8.69
CA GLN A 11 25.44 -17.12 -8.80
C GLN A 11 25.65 -15.73 -8.21
N ALA A 12 25.21 -14.69 -8.93
CA ALA A 12 25.33 -13.32 -8.46
C ALA A 12 24.58 -13.15 -7.13
N ALA A 13 25.23 -12.52 -6.15
CA ALA A 13 24.66 -12.20 -4.85
C ALA A 13 24.60 -10.68 -4.68
N LEU A 14 23.53 -10.20 -4.05
CA LEU A 14 23.40 -8.79 -3.70
C LEU A 14 24.36 -8.43 -2.56
N THR A 15 25.03 -7.30 -2.71
CA THR A 15 25.74 -6.65 -1.60
C THR A 15 24.75 -6.13 -0.57
N ASP A 16 25.20 -5.90 0.66
CA ASP A 16 24.33 -5.37 1.71
C ASP A 16 23.84 -3.95 1.39
N ALA A 17 24.63 -3.15 0.67
CA ALA A 17 24.22 -1.85 0.18
C ALA A 17 23.05 -1.95 -0.82
N GLN A 18 23.11 -2.90 -1.76
CA GLN A 18 22.03 -3.15 -2.73
C GLN A 18 20.76 -3.68 -2.06
N LYS A 19 20.88 -4.53 -1.05
CA LYS A 19 19.72 -4.98 -0.25
C LYS A 19 19.05 -3.80 0.45
N LEU A 20 19.84 -2.96 1.12
CA LEU A 20 19.34 -1.77 1.81
C LEU A 20 18.67 -0.78 0.86
N GLU A 21 19.21 -0.60 -0.34
CA GLU A 21 18.59 0.23 -1.39
C GLU A 21 17.22 -0.33 -1.81
N LEU A 22 17.13 -1.63 -2.06
CA LEU A 22 15.86 -2.30 -2.40
C LEU A 22 14.85 -2.21 -1.26
N ASP A 23 15.27 -2.38 -0.01
CA ASP A 23 14.38 -2.29 1.15
C ASP A 23 13.79 -0.88 1.30
N ARG A 24 14.62 0.16 1.08
CA ARG A 24 14.15 1.56 1.07
C ARG A 24 13.17 1.83 -0.06
N ALA A 25 13.48 1.37 -1.27
CA ALA A 25 12.60 1.54 -2.42
C ALA A 25 11.26 0.81 -2.21
N LYS A 26 11.32 -0.41 -1.66
CA LYS A 26 10.13 -1.19 -1.30
C LYS A 26 9.28 -0.46 -0.26
N LYS A 27 9.90 0.04 0.81
CA LYS A 27 9.19 0.82 1.83
C LYS A 27 8.52 2.05 1.24
N ALA A 28 9.20 2.81 0.39
CA ALA A 28 8.62 3.99 -0.26
C ALA A 28 7.40 3.62 -1.14
N ALA A 29 7.47 2.50 -1.86
CA ALA A 29 6.35 2.00 -2.64
C ALA A 29 5.17 1.58 -1.75
N ASP A 30 5.43 0.87 -0.66
CA ASP A 30 4.40 0.44 0.30
C ASP A 30 3.72 1.66 0.95
N ASP A 31 4.50 2.68 1.35
CA ASP A 31 3.99 3.94 1.92
C ASP A 31 3.14 4.72 0.89
N ALA A 32 3.57 4.78 -0.38
CA ALA A 32 2.81 5.40 -1.45
C ALA A 32 1.47 4.67 -1.72
N VAL A 33 1.48 3.34 -1.73
CA VAL A 33 0.26 2.53 -1.89
C VAL A 33 -0.70 2.76 -0.71
N ALA A 34 -0.18 2.85 0.51
CA ALA A 34 -1.00 3.13 1.69
C ALA A 34 -1.65 4.51 1.61
N HIS A 35 -0.88 5.55 1.26
CA HIS A 35 -1.39 6.92 1.10
C HIS A 35 -2.47 7.01 0.00
N PHE A 36 -2.23 6.35 -1.12
CA PHE A 36 -3.18 6.28 -2.22
C PHE A 36 -4.50 5.60 -1.82
N ARG A 37 -4.43 4.46 -1.11
CA ARG A 37 -5.61 3.76 -0.59
C ARG A 37 -6.40 4.60 0.40
N GLU A 38 -5.71 5.30 1.31
CA GLU A 38 -6.33 6.23 2.24
C GLU A 38 -7.04 7.37 1.52
N THR A 39 -6.41 7.93 0.49
CA THR A 39 -6.99 8.99 -0.34
C THR A 39 -8.27 8.53 -1.04
N ALA A 40 -8.25 7.34 -1.65
CA ALA A 40 -9.44 6.76 -2.28
C ALA A 40 -10.58 6.52 -1.27
N GLY A 41 -10.25 6.02 -0.07
CA GLY A 41 -11.20 5.83 1.02
C GLY A 41 -11.82 7.15 1.48
N ARG A 42 -11.01 8.18 1.70
CA ARG A 42 -11.46 9.53 2.06
C ARG A 42 -12.42 10.09 1.01
N ILE A 43 -12.03 10.08 -0.27
CA ILE A 43 -12.87 10.59 -1.37
C ILE A 43 -14.21 9.84 -1.43
N ALA A 44 -14.20 8.52 -1.28
CA ALA A 44 -15.43 7.73 -1.26
C ALA A 44 -16.36 8.11 -0.10
N VAL A 45 -15.81 8.49 1.06
CA VAL A 45 -16.58 8.97 2.21
C VAL A 45 -17.10 10.38 1.99
N ASP A 46 -16.26 11.30 1.52
CA ASP A 46 -16.59 12.71 1.27
C ASP A 46 -17.74 12.86 0.25
N LEU A 47 -17.78 12.00 -0.76
CA LEU A 47 -18.84 11.96 -1.77
C LEU A 47 -20.18 11.41 -1.24
N GLY A 48 -20.20 10.75 -0.08
CA GLY A 48 -21.42 10.20 0.51
C GLY A 48 -22.05 9.07 -0.31
N ARG A 49 -23.37 9.14 -0.56
CA ARG A 49 -24.12 8.07 -1.24
C ARG A 49 -23.62 7.90 -2.68
N GLY A 50 -23.07 6.73 -2.98
CA GLY A 50 -22.52 6.41 -4.31
C GLY A 50 -21.05 6.76 -4.49
N GLY A 51 -20.37 7.28 -3.46
CA GLY A 51 -18.94 7.60 -3.51
C GLY A 51 -18.06 6.40 -3.83
N ALA A 52 -18.25 5.26 -3.16
CA ALA A 52 -17.48 4.05 -3.43
C ALA A 52 -17.67 3.52 -4.88
N PRO A 53 -18.89 3.42 -5.43
CA PRO A 53 -19.08 3.16 -6.86
C PRO A 53 -18.39 4.16 -7.80
N ALA A 54 -18.37 5.46 -7.47
CA ALA A 54 -17.72 6.47 -8.29
C ALA A 54 -16.19 6.29 -8.33
N VAL A 55 -15.58 6.07 -7.16
CA VAL A 55 -14.15 5.75 -7.05
C VAL A 55 -13.82 4.45 -7.78
N ALA A 56 -14.66 3.42 -7.62
CA ALA A 56 -14.45 2.13 -8.28
C ALA A 56 -14.45 2.27 -9.81
N ARG A 57 -15.38 3.05 -10.39
CA ARG A 57 -15.41 3.31 -11.84
C ARG A 57 -14.17 4.05 -12.33
N HIS A 58 -13.74 5.08 -11.60
CA HIS A 58 -12.56 5.86 -11.98
C HIS A 58 -11.28 5.04 -11.93
N MET A 59 -11.15 4.16 -10.94
CA MET A 59 -9.95 3.35 -10.73
C MET A 59 -9.99 1.97 -11.40
N GLU A 60 -11.07 1.66 -12.14
CA GLU A 60 -11.32 0.33 -12.73
C GLU A 60 -11.28 -0.80 -11.66
N TRP A 61 -11.83 -0.52 -10.49
CA TRP A 61 -11.93 -1.47 -9.37
C TRP A 61 -13.31 -2.05 -9.20
N THR A 62 -13.38 -3.11 -8.38
CA THR A 62 -14.68 -3.58 -7.88
C THR A 62 -15.27 -2.58 -6.89
N PRO A 63 -16.61 -2.38 -6.90
CA PRO A 63 -17.28 -1.55 -5.90
C PRO A 63 -17.02 -2.01 -4.46
N GLN A 64 -16.84 -3.33 -4.27
CA GLN A 64 -16.52 -3.92 -2.98
C GLN A 64 -15.18 -3.42 -2.46
N TYR A 65 -14.14 -3.40 -3.31
CA TYR A 65 -12.81 -2.94 -2.90
C TYR A 65 -12.83 -1.46 -2.47
N ALA A 66 -13.46 -0.59 -3.27
CA ALA A 66 -13.61 0.82 -2.91
C ALA A 66 -14.43 1.01 -1.61
N SER A 67 -15.45 0.17 -1.38
CA SER A 67 -16.24 0.21 -0.14
C SER A 67 -15.43 -0.21 1.07
N THR A 68 -14.54 -1.20 0.94
CA THR A 68 -13.60 -1.60 1.99
C THR A 68 -12.65 -0.46 2.35
N LEU A 69 -12.13 0.28 1.36
CA LEU A 69 -11.27 1.44 1.62
C LEU A 69 -12.02 2.56 2.35
N ALA A 70 -13.27 2.83 1.97
CA ALA A 70 -14.10 3.81 2.67
C ALA A 70 -14.37 3.39 4.13
N ALA A 71 -14.66 2.11 4.38
CA ALA A 71 -14.86 1.59 5.73
C ALA A 71 -13.58 1.67 6.58
N ALA A 72 -12.44 1.30 6.01
CA ALA A 72 -11.14 1.40 6.68
C ALA A 72 -10.80 2.85 7.06
N TYR A 73 -11.08 3.81 6.17
CA TYR A 73 -10.91 5.23 6.48
C TYR A 73 -11.80 5.69 7.64
N LYS A 74 -13.10 5.33 7.63
CA LYS A 74 -14.02 5.65 8.75
C LYS A 74 -13.55 5.05 10.07
N ALA A 75 -13.09 3.80 10.06
CA ALA A 75 -12.57 3.14 11.27
C ALA A 75 -11.33 3.87 11.81
N LYS A 76 -10.40 4.29 10.94
CA LYS A 76 -9.23 5.09 11.31
C LYS A 76 -9.63 6.44 11.93
N GLN A 77 -10.64 7.10 11.38
CA GLN A 77 -11.14 8.38 11.91
C GLN A 77 -11.82 8.20 13.28
N ALA A 78 -12.59 7.13 13.46
CA ALA A 78 -13.22 6.81 14.74
C ALA A 78 -12.17 6.54 15.84
N ALA A 79 -11.11 5.79 15.53
CA ALA A 79 -10.02 5.50 16.47
C ALA A 79 -9.26 6.77 16.90
N LYS A 80 -9.00 7.70 15.98
CA LYS A 80 -8.38 9.01 16.32
C LYS A 80 -9.27 9.89 17.19
N GLY A 81 -10.60 9.80 16.99
CA GLY A 81 -11.57 10.52 17.81
C GLY A 81 -11.55 10.03 19.26
N SER A 82 -11.52 8.72 19.47
CA SER A 82 -11.47 8.13 20.83
C SER A 82 -10.17 8.44 21.57
N GLU A 83 -9.02 8.47 20.87
CA GLU A 83 -7.73 8.84 21.48
C GLU A 83 -7.69 10.31 21.93
N THR A 84 -8.50 11.18 21.31
CA THR A 84 -8.53 12.62 21.67
C THR A 84 -9.45 12.88 22.87
N GLU A 85 -10.53 12.10 23.05
CA GLU A 85 -11.39 12.19 24.23
C GLU A 85 -10.74 11.61 25.49
N GLU A 86 -9.92 10.56 25.39
CA GLU A 86 -9.22 9.95 26.53
C GLU A 86 -8.12 10.86 27.12
N VAL A 87 -7.55 11.76 26.33
CA VAL A 87 -6.53 12.73 26.79
C VAL A 87 -7.17 14.02 27.34
N ALA A 88 -8.47 14.22 27.12
CA ALA A 88 -9.23 15.40 27.56
C ALA A 88 -10.08 15.17 28.83
N ALA A 89 -10.05 13.96 29.40
CA ALA A 89 -10.73 13.58 30.65
C ALA A 89 -9.75 13.46 31.82
#